data_AF-A0A166B0D5-F1
#
_entry.id   AF-A0A166B0D5-F1
#
_cell.length_a   1.000
_cell.length_b   1.000
_cell.length_c   1.000
_cell.angle_alpha   90.00
_cell.angle_beta   90.00
_cell.angle_gamma   90.00
#
_symmetry.space_group_name_H-M   'P 1'
#
loop_
_entity.id
_entity.type
_entity.pdbx_description
1 polymer ?
#
loop_
_entity_poly.entity_id
_entity_poly.type
_entity_poly.pdbx_seq_one_letter_code
_entity_poly.pdbx_strand_id
1 'polypeptide(L)' 'MSMEESISLEETNKIRISLGLKPLTDDAKPADDKDKQAEDNYAKQRESEVQNKERKKVQDRIAK' A
#
# COMPACT_ATOMS: atom_id res chain seq x y z
N MET A 1 -5.04 -25.01 1.52
CA MET A 1 -4.18 -23.94 2.08
C MET A 1 -4.45 -23.94 3.57
N SER A 2 -3.48 -24.38 4.36
CA SER A 2 -3.58 -24.45 5.82
C SER A 2 -3.81 -23.04 6.37
N MET A 3 -4.90 -22.85 7.12
CA MET A 3 -5.02 -21.70 8.02
C MET A 3 -3.77 -21.72 8.90
N GLU A 4 -2.87 -20.77 8.65
CA GLU A 4 -1.69 -20.54 9.47
C GLU A 4 -2.10 -20.61 10.94
N GLU A 5 -1.36 -21.37 11.73
CA GLU A 5 -1.42 -21.34 13.19
C GLU A 5 -1.20 -19.89 13.62
N SER A 6 -2.28 -19.12 13.72
CA SER A 6 -2.23 -17.72 14.07
C SER A 6 -1.93 -17.65 15.56
N ILE A 7 -0.63 -17.62 15.88
CA ILE A 7 -0.16 -17.25 17.21
C ILE A 7 -0.80 -15.92 17.59
N SER A 8 -1.31 -15.84 18.81
CA SER A 8 -1.92 -14.61 19.31
C SER A 8 -0.91 -13.46 19.31
N LEU A 9 -1.39 -12.21 19.30
CA LEU A 9 -0.54 -11.03 19.44
C LEU A 9 0.32 -11.11 20.71
N GLU A 10 -0.22 -11.69 21.79
CA GLU A 10 0.49 -11.91 23.04
C GLU A 10 1.63 -12.92 22.89
N GLU A 11 1.38 -14.06 22.23
CA GLU A 11 2.41 -15.08 21.97
C GLU A 11 3.50 -14.56 21.04
N THR A 12 3.11 -13.80 20.02
CA THR A 12 4.05 -13.13 19.11
C THR A 12 4.93 -12.14 19.87
N ASN A 13 4.34 -11.37 20.79
CA ASN A 13 5.07 -10.41 21.60
C ASN A 13 6.04 -11.09 22.57
N LYS A 14 5.69 -12.25 23.15
CA LYS A 14 6.61 -13.05 23.96
C LYS A 14 7.85 -13.47 23.16
N ILE A 15 7.67 -13.91 21.91
CA ILE A 15 8.78 -14.25 21.01
C ILE A 15 9.62 -13.01 20.65
N ARG A 16 8.98 -11.88 20.36
CA ARG A 16 9.72 -10.64 20.03
C ARG A 16 10.56 -10.16 21.20
N ILE A 17 10.01 -10.18 22.42
CA ILE A 17 10.73 -9.78 23.63
C ILE A 17 11.92 -10.70 23.89
N SER A 18 11.76 -12.03 23.72
CA SER A 18 12.88 -12.97 23.91
C SER A 18 14.02 -12.76 22.90
N LEU A 19 13.70 -12.24 21.71
CA LEU A 19 14.66 -11.84 20.68
C LEU A 19 15.21 -10.41 20.86
N GLY A 20 14.83 -9.69 21.93
CA GLY A 20 15.24 -8.30 22.18
C GLY A 20 14.58 -7.28 21.25
N LEU A 21 13.47 -7.65 20.59
CA LEU A 21 12.71 -6.79 19.70
C LEU A 21 11.54 -6.13 20.44
N LYS A 22 11.14 -4.94 19.98
CA LYS A 22 9.97 -4.24 20.50
C LYS A 22 8.68 -5.04 20.23
N PRO A 23 7.73 -5.07 21.19
CA PRO A 23 6.44 -5.72 20.99
C PRO A 23 5.64 -5.02 19.89
N LEU A 24 4.80 -5.80 19.21
CA LEU A 24 3.78 -5.31 18.31
C LEU A 24 2.63 -4.71 19.13
N THR A 25 2.22 -3.52 18.74
CA THR A 25 1.01 -2.86 19.23
C THR A 25 -0.11 -3.09 18.22
N ASP A 26 -1.33 -3.34 18.72
CA ASP A 26 -2.53 -3.50 17.88
C ASP A 26 -2.98 -2.17 17.23
N ASP A 27 -2.31 -1.06 17.57
CA ASP A 27 -2.54 0.27 17.01
C ASP A 27 -2.10 0.42 15.54
N ALA A 28 -1.59 -0.64 14.92
CA ALA A 28 -1.48 -0.69 13.47
C ALA A 28 -2.90 -0.68 12.92
N LYS A 29 -3.41 0.53 12.64
CA LYS A 29 -4.65 0.74 11.88
C LYS A 29 -4.67 -0.32 10.77
N PRO A 30 -5.74 -1.12 10.64
CA PRO A 30 -5.82 -2.09 9.58
C PRO A 30 -5.41 -1.38 8.31
N ALA A 31 -4.37 -1.91 7.63
CA ALA A 31 -3.85 -1.30 6.41
C ALA A 31 -5.06 -0.96 5.54
N ASP A 32 -5.29 0.34 5.37
CA ASP A 32 -6.53 0.92 4.87
C ASP A 32 -7.09 0.05 3.74
N ASP A 33 -8.37 -0.29 3.88
CA ASP A 33 -9.25 -0.95 2.91
C ASP A 33 -8.63 -1.12 1.51
N LYS A 34 -8.27 -2.36 1.16
CA LYS A 34 -7.65 -2.70 -0.13
C LYS A 34 -8.49 -2.21 -1.30
N ASP A 35 -9.81 -2.13 -1.13
CA ASP A 35 -10.72 -1.63 -2.16
C ASP A 35 -10.53 -0.12 -2.37
N LYS A 36 -10.37 0.64 -1.28
CA LYS A 36 -10.03 2.07 -1.34
C LYS A 36 -8.66 2.32 -1.96
N GLN A 37 -7.67 1.49 -1.65
CA GLN A 37 -6.35 1.58 -2.30
C GLN A 37 -6.44 1.31 -3.80
N ALA A 38 -7.26 0.34 -4.22
CA ALA A 38 -7.48 0.03 -5.62
C ALA A 38 -8.17 1.18 -6.36
N GLU A 39 -9.18 1.79 -5.75
CA GLU A 39 -9.89 2.97 -6.28
C GLU A 39 -8.93 4.16 -6.46
N ASP A 40 -8.16 4.50 -5.43
CA ASP A 40 -7.19 5.59 -5.46
C ASP A 40 -6.11 5.37 -6.53
N ASN A 41 -5.63 4.14 -6.69
CA ASN A 41 -4.63 3.80 -7.69
C ASN A 41 -5.17 3.94 -9.12
N TYR A 42 -6.40 3.49 -9.37
CA TYR A 42 -7.05 3.64 -10.67
C TYR A 42 -7.27 5.12 -11.02
N ALA A 43 -7.77 5.92 -10.08
CA ALA A 43 -7.98 7.34 -10.26
C ALA A 43 -6.67 8.06 -10.64
N LYS A 44 -5.59 7.81 -9.88
CA LYS A 44 -4.26 8.37 -10.16
C LYS A 44 -3.72 7.96 -11.53
N GLN A 45 -3.88 6.69 -11.92
CA GLN A 45 -3.43 6.20 -13.22
C GLN A 45 -4.13 6.96 -14.36
N ARG A 46 -5.46 7.13 -14.27
CA ARG A 46 -6.25 7.84 -15.28
C ARG A 46 -5.87 9.31 -15.40
N GLU A 47 -5.66 9.99 -14.27
CA GLU A 47 -5.19 11.37 -14.27
C GLU A 47 -3.83 11.49 -14.95
N SER A 48 -2.89 10.61 -14.61
CA SER A 48 -1.55 10.60 -15.21
C SER A 48 -1.58 10.38 -16.72
N GLU A 49 -2.46 9.50 -17.22
CA GLU A 49 -2.62 9.24 -18.65
C GLU A 49 -3.11 10.48 -19.40
N VAL A 50 -4.07 11.22 -18.82
CA VAL A 50 -4.58 12.46 -19.41
C VAL A 50 -3.47 13.51 -19.45
N GLN A 51 -2.79 13.74 -18.33
CA GLN A 51 -1.67 14.68 -18.27
C GLN A 51 -0.56 14.32 -19.26
N ASN A 52 -0.22 13.03 -19.40
CA ASN A 52 0.79 12.56 -20.34
C ASN A 52 0.37 12.79 -21.80
N LYS A 53 -0.90 12.57 -22.14
CA LYS A 53 -1.43 12.88 -23.48
C LYS A 53 -1.36 14.38 -23.78
N GLU A 54 -1.68 15.23 -22.81
CA GLU A 54 -1.58 16.68 -22.96
C GLU A 54 -0.13 17.14 -23.13
N ARG A 55 0.77 16.64 -22.29
CA ARG A 55 2.22 16.89 -22.40
C ARG A 55 2.74 16.48 -23.78
N LYS A 56 2.34 15.31 -24.27
CA LYS A 56 2.73 14.83 -25.61
C LYS A 56 2.21 15.74 -26.72
N LYS A 57 0.93 16.16 -26.67
CA LYS A 57 0.37 17.12 -27.65
C LYS A 57 1.11 18.45 -27.67
N VAL A 58 1.53 18.95 -26.51
CA VAL A 58 2.32 20.18 -26.40
C VAL A 58 3.71 19.97 -26.99
N GLN A 59 4.38 18.87 -26.63
CA GLN A 59 5.70 18.52 -27.17
C GLN A 59 5.68 18.38 -28.71
N ASP A 60 4.69 17.67 -29.25
CA ASP A 60 4.52 17.48 -30.69
C ASP A 60 4.27 18.82 -31.42
N ARG A 61 3.59 19.77 -30.76
CA ARG A 61 3.40 21.13 -31.31
C ARG A 61 4.68 21.96 -31.30
N ILE A 62 5.52 21.81 -30.29
CA ILE A 62 6.80 22.52 -30.17
C ILE A 62 7.83 21.97 -31.17
N ALA A 63 7.78 20.66 -31.45
CA ALA A 63 8.70 20.00 -32.37
C ALA A 63 8.37 20.23 -33.87
N LYS A 64 7.26 20.89 -34.18
CA LYS A 64 6.81 21.21 -35.55
C LYS A 64 7.15 22.65 -35.91
#